data_AF-A0A832W1X1-F1
#
_entry.id   AF-A0A832W1X1-F1
#
_cell.length_a   1.000
_cell.length_b   1.000
_cell.length_c   1.000
_cell.angle_alpha   90.00
_cell.angle_beta   90.00
_cell.angle_gamma   90.00
#
_symmetry.space_group_name_H-M   'P 1'
#
loop_
_entity.id
_entity.type
_entity.pdbx_description
1 polymer ?
#
loop_
_entity_poly.entity_id
_entity_poly.type
_entity_poly.pdbx_seq_one_letter_code
_entity_poly.pdbx_strand_id
1 'polypeptide(L)' 'MTKENKEKDDTEFLLGWVDKGSVLAKQEKHKEAIACFDTAIKIDPEDSQVFFCKGNSLKKLGREEEAQQCITRAKELEK' A
#
# COMPACT_ATOMS: atom_id res chain seq x y z
N MET A 1 -3.74 25.17 17.45
CA MET A 1 -4.22 24.50 16.23
C MET A 1 -3.65 23.09 16.28
N THR A 2 -4.52 22.16 16.67
CA THR A 2 -4.20 20.84 17.22
C THR A 2 -3.75 19.88 16.11
N LYS A 3 -2.95 18.88 16.47
CA LYS A 3 -2.34 17.88 15.58
C LYS A 3 -3.36 17.13 14.68
N GLU A 4 -4.64 17.22 15.01
CA GLU A 4 -5.79 16.60 14.34
C GLU A 4 -6.00 17.05 12.88
N ASN A 5 -5.51 18.22 12.48
CA ASN A 5 -5.67 18.69 11.09
C ASN A 5 -4.64 18.08 10.13
N LYS A 6 -3.46 17.66 10.63
CA LYS A 6 -2.41 17.09 9.78
C LYS A 6 -2.66 15.59 9.51
N GLU A 7 -3.08 14.87 10.54
CA GLU A 7 -3.42 13.44 10.44
C GLU A 7 -4.63 13.21 9.51
N LYS A 8 -5.62 14.11 9.46
CA LYS A 8 -6.77 13.99 8.55
C LYS A 8 -6.39 14.14 7.08
N ASP A 9 -5.58 15.15 6.75
CA ASP A 9 -5.13 15.38 5.37
C ASP A 9 -4.20 14.25 4.89
N ASP A 10 -3.29 13.79 5.75
CA ASP A 10 -2.40 12.66 5.44
C ASP A 10 -3.20 11.34 5.27
N THR A 11 -4.28 11.15 6.04
CA THR A 11 -5.16 9.96 5.93
C THR A 11 -6.04 10.00 4.66
N GLU A 12 -6.60 11.16 4.28
CA GLU A 12 -7.34 11.28 3.01
C GLU A 12 -6.41 11.09 1.81
N PHE A 13 -5.18 11.59 1.90
CA PHE A 13 -4.15 11.39 0.88
C PHE A 13 -3.74 9.91 0.81
N LEU A 14 -3.58 9.23 1.94
CA LEU A 14 -3.31 7.79 2.04
C LEU A 14 -4.39 6.97 1.30
N LEU A 15 -5.66 7.16 1.67
CA LEU A 15 -6.80 6.43 1.09
C LEU A 15 -6.85 6.60 -0.44
N GLY A 16 -6.58 7.82 -0.93
CA GLY A 16 -6.52 8.10 -2.37
C GLY A 16 -5.44 7.30 -3.12
N TRP A 17 -4.26 7.10 -2.53
CA TRP A 17 -3.21 6.27 -3.13
C TRP A 17 -3.54 4.79 -3.13
N VAL A 18 -4.15 4.29 -2.04
CA VAL A 18 -4.57 2.88 -1.94
C VAL A 18 -5.66 2.56 -2.94
N ASP A 19 -6.66 3.41 -3.08
CA ASP A 19 -7.75 3.24 -4.04
C ASP A 19 -7.23 3.29 -5.48
N LYS A 20 -6.40 4.30 -5.80
CA LYS A 20 -5.75 4.41 -7.11
C LYS A 20 -4.92 3.18 -7.44
N GLY A 21 -4.09 2.72 -6.49
CA GLY A 21 -3.29 1.52 -6.65
C GLY A 21 -4.15 0.28 -6.90
N SER A 22 -5.26 0.14 -6.17
CA SER A 22 -6.20 -0.97 -6.31
C SER A 22 -6.90 -0.97 -7.68
N VAL A 23 -7.29 0.20 -8.19
CA VAL A 23 -7.86 0.35 -9.54
C VAL A 23 -6.82 -0.02 -10.61
N LEU A 24 -5.58 0.43 -10.47
CA LEU A 24 -4.49 0.08 -11.39
C LEU A 24 -4.19 -1.42 -11.37
N ALA A 25 -4.18 -2.04 -10.20
CA ALA A 25 -4.00 -3.48 -10.06
C ALA A 25 -5.12 -4.28 -10.74
N LYS A 26 -6.38 -3.81 -10.65
CA LYS A 26 -7.52 -4.40 -11.38
C LYS A 26 -7.41 -4.24 -12.90
N GLN A 27 -6.69 -3.22 -13.37
CA GLN A 27 -6.36 -3.03 -14.79
C GLN A 27 -5.10 -3.79 -15.22
N GLU A 28 -4.57 -4.70 -14.39
CA GLU A 28 -3.31 -5.44 -14.59
C GLU A 28 -2.06 -4.54 -14.70
N LYS A 29 -2.19 -3.25 -14.38
CA LYS A 29 -1.07 -2.29 -14.35
C LYS A 29 -0.31 -2.37 -13.04
N HIS A 30 0.20 -3.55 -12.73
CA HIS A 30 0.78 -3.86 -11.42
C HIS A 30 2.01 -3.00 -11.07
N LYS A 31 2.82 -2.57 -12.03
CA LYS A 31 3.98 -1.68 -11.77
C LYS A 31 3.54 -0.31 -11.25
N GLU A 32 2.50 0.26 -11.85
CA GLU A 32 1.95 1.56 -11.46
C GLU A 32 1.20 1.46 -10.13
N ALA A 33 0.50 0.34 -9.92
CA ALA A 33 -0.14 0.03 -8.64
C ALA A 33 0.88 -0.01 -7.49
N ILE A 34 2.02 -0.68 -7.69
CA ILE A 34 3.11 -0.73 -6.71
C ILE A 34 3.62 0.67 -6.36
N ALA A 35 3.81 1.56 -7.34
CA ALA A 35 4.25 2.93 -7.07
C ALA A 35 3.24 3.72 -6.21
N CYS A 36 1.93 3.46 -6.39
CA CYS A 36 0.90 4.05 -5.54
C CYS A 36 0.98 3.50 -4.11
N PHE A 37 1.12 2.17 -3.96
CA PHE A 37 1.27 1.54 -2.65
C PHE A 37 2.56 1.96 -1.93
N ASP A 38 3.67 2.14 -2.65
CA ASP A 38 4.92 2.67 -2.10
C ASP A 38 4.75 4.09 -1.55
N THR A 39 3.91 4.89 -2.19
CA THR A 39 3.58 6.24 -1.72
C THR A 39 2.70 6.17 -0.47
N ALA A 40 1.69 5.29 -0.46
CA ALA A 40 0.86 5.04 0.70
C ALA A 40 1.68 4.57 1.91
N ILE A 41 2.60 3.61 1.73
CA ILE A 41 3.51 3.12 2.79
C ILE A 41 4.40 4.23 3.38
N LYS A 42 4.78 5.24 2.58
CA LYS A 42 5.58 6.37 3.09
C LYS A 42 4.76 7.30 3.99
N ILE A 43 3.45 7.36 3.78
CA ILE A 43 2.52 8.19 4.56
C ILE A 43 2.16 7.43 5.83
N ASP A 44 1.73 6.17 5.69
CA ASP A 44 1.42 5.28 6.79
C ASP A 44 2.17 3.94 6.63
N PRO A 45 3.30 3.75 7.32
CA PRO A 45 4.08 2.52 7.29
C PRO A 45 3.50 1.41 8.18
N GLU A 46 2.39 1.66 8.89
CA GLU A 46 1.73 0.72 9.79
C GLU A 46 0.44 0.14 9.21
N ASP A 47 0.00 0.61 8.04
CA ASP A 47 -1.16 0.05 7.34
C ASP A 47 -0.84 -1.31 6.67
N SER A 48 -1.27 -2.39 7.32
CA SER A 48 -1.09 -3.77 6.84
C SER A 48 -1.76 -4.02 5.48
N GLN A 49 -2.87 -3.33 5.18
CA GLN A 49 -3.64 -3.52 3.94
C GLN A 49 -2.82 -3.08 2.73
N VAL A 50 -2.04 -2.00 2.86
CA VAL A 50 -1.19 -1.50 1.76
C VAL A 50 -0.09 -2.50 1.42
N PHE A 51 0.54 -3.11 2.43
CA PHE A 51 1.53 -4.17 2.22
C PHE A 51 0.90 -5.40 1.56
N PHE A 52 -0.32 -5.78 1.94
CA PHE A 52 -1.03 -6.89 1.31
C PHE A 52 -1.33 -6.61 -0.18
N CYS A 53 -1.84 -5.42 -0.50
CA CYS A 53 -2.12 -4.99 -1.88
C CYS A 53 -0.85 -4.93 -2.74
N LYS A 54 0.25 -4.41 -2.19
CA LYS A 54 1.56 -4.39 -2.86
C LYS A 54 2.08 -5.81 -3.10
N GLY A 55 2.01 -6.68 -2.10
CA GLY A 55 2.42 -8.09 -2.20
C GLY A 55 1.69 -8.83 -3.31
N ASN A 56 0.36 -8.67 -3.40
CA ASN A 56 -0.44 -9.26 -4.47
C ASN A 56 -0.01 -8.77 -5.86
N SER A 57 0.27 -7.47 -6.00
CA SER A 57 0.73 -6.90 -7.28
C SER A 57 2.13 -7.38 -7.66
N LEU A 58 3.04 -7.54 -6.68
CA LEU A 58 4.38 -8.11 -6.91
C LEU A 58 4.32 -9.56 -7.37
N LYS A 59 3.45 -10.37 -6.74
CA LYS A 59 3.20 -11.76 -7.14
C LYS A 59 2.71 -11.87 -8.58
N LYS A 60 1.80 -10.97 -9.01
CA LYS A 60 1.33 -10.92 -10.41
C LYS A 60 2.43 -10.57 -11.41
N LEU A 61 3.50 -9.90 -10.97
CA LEU A 61 4.69 -9.62 -11.78
C LEU A 61 5.76 -10.73 -11.68
N GLY A 62 5.52 -11.82 -10.95
CA GLY A 62 6.49 -12.89 -10.73
C GLY A 62 7.60 -12.55 -9.72
N ARG A 63 7.47 -11.45 -8.97
CA ARG A 63 8.44 -11.00 -7.95
C ARG A 63 8.11 -11.64 -6.61
N GLU A 64 8.20 -12.97 -6.53
CA GLU A 64 7.68 -13.76 -5.40
C GLU A 64 8.41 -13.45 -4.08
N GLU A 65 9.73 -13.22 -4.11
CA GLU A 65 10.51 -12.89 -2.90
C GLU A 65 10.04 -11.57 -2.27
N GLU A 66 9.88 -10.52 -3.07
CA GLU A 66 9.43 -9.21 -2.59
C GLU A 66 7.96 -9.24 -2.17
N ALA A 67 7.14 -10.05 -2.86
CA ALA A 67 5.77 -10.30 -2.44
C ALA A 67 5.73 -10.93 -1.05
N GLN A 68 6.54 -11.97 -0.81
CA GLN A 68 6.60 -12.65 0.48
C GLN A 68 7.06 -11.71 1.60
N GLN A 69 8.04 -10.84 1.34
CA GLN A 69 8.45 -9.80 2.28
C GLN A 69 7.29 -8.87 2.66
N CYS A 70 6.52 -8.40 1.67
CA CYS A 70 5.35 -7.55 1.92
C CYS A 70 4.28 -8.28 2.74
N ILE A 71 3.98 -9.55 2.41
CA ILE A 71 3.00 -10.34 3.16
C ILE A 71 3.46 -10.62 4.59
N THR A 72 4.75 -10.88 4.81
CA THR A 72 5.30 -11.04 6.16
C THR A 72 5.15 -9.76 6.95
N ARG A 73 5.50 -8.60 6.36
CA ARG A 73 5.34 -7.30 7.01
C ARG A 73 3.89 -6.99 7.37
N ALA A 74 2.94 -7.27 6.46
CA ALA A 74 1.51 -7.09 6.73
C ALA A 74 1.07 -7.89 7.97
N LYS A 75 1.49 -9.16 8.07
CA LYS A 75 1.15 -10.04 9.21
C LYS A 75 1.80 -9.61 10.52
N GLU A 76 2.97 -8.97 10.47
CA GLU A 76 3.60 -8.41 11.66
C GLU A 76 2.83 -7.19 12.22
N LEU A 77 2.17 -6.43 11.34
CA LEU A 77 1.40 -5.24 11.70
C LEU A 77 -0.02 -5.57 12.20
N GLU A 78 -0.58 -6.73 11.84
CA GLU A 78 -1.91 -7.19 12.30
C GLU A 78 -1.91 -7.83 13.70
N LYS A 79 -0.76 -7.93 14.36
CA LYS A 79 -0.56 -8.61 15.65
C LYS A 79 -0.84 -7.72 16.85
#